data_AF-A0A4Y7IDB1-F1
#
_entry.id   AF-A0A4Y7IDB1-F1
#
_cell.length_a   1.000
_cell.length_b   1.000
_cell.length_c   1.000
_cell.angle_alpha   90.00
_cell.angle_beta   90.00
_cell.angle_gamma   90.00
#
_symmetry.space_group_name_H-M   'P 1'
#
loop_
_entity.id
_entity.type
_entity.pdbx_description
1 polymer ?
#
loop_
_entity_poly.entity_id
_entity_poly.type
_entity_poly.pdbx_seq_one_letter_code
_entity_poly.pdbx_strand_id
1 'polypeptide(L)'
;MQVKYSNLDILGRPVVLLEKTNVVPEHNQYFQVYYRFNSLSLLMEPLMLICGFLFLFITCIAYMHADFSISKSSASYLAKLQLDEVQATIQQFQNIMNRCLAVHDKLDASLRDISRTGDVQACKAVRKLAISLLKDLSKDMKPLLIFLQSSPQAAQIWTKVEDLVGKEKEMEEKLMLKHSIVVEGYEKKSGGRDIENRVAPHQQKLTSLRQEVDDLLETIDEFC
;
A
#
# COMPACT_ATOMS: atom_id res chain seq x y z
N MET A 1 16.34 61.41 3.17
CA MET A 1 15.38 60.30 3.20
C MET A 1 15.64 59.47 4.44
N GLN A 2 14.63 59.25 5.26
CA GLN A 2 14.73 58.31 6.39
C GLN A 2 14.13 56.98 5.94
N VAL A 3 14.70 55.87 6.40
CA VAL A 3 14.14 54.54 6.15
C VAL A 3 13.41 54.11 7.41
N LYS A 4 12.15 53.70 7.26
CA LYS A 4 11.33 53.21 8.36
C LYS A 4 11.07 51.71 8.15
N TYR A 5 11.28 50.93 9.18
CA TYR A 5 10.96 49.50 9.17
C TYR A 5 9.54 49.29 9.70
N SER A 6 8.77 48.47 9.00
CA SER A 6 7.47 47.98 9.40
C SER A 6 7.46 46.45 9.36
N ASN A 7 6.30 45.86 9.67
CA ASN A 7 6.15 44.40 9.63
C ASN A 7 6.38 43.90 8.21
N LEU A 8 7.11 42.79 8.09
CA LEU A 8 7.44 42.14 6.81
C LEU A 8 8.39 42.93 5.89
N ASP A 9 9.15 43.89 6.44
CA ASP A 9 10.15 44.64 5.69
C ASP A 9 11.56 44.04 5.82
N ILE A 10 12.22 43.77 4.69
CA ILE A 10 13.62 43.30 4.64
C ILE A 10 14.60 44.49 4.54
N LEU A 11 14.28 45.47 3.68
CA LEU A 11 15.15 46.63 3.38
C LEU A 11 14.63 47.95 3.98
N GLY A 12 13.43 47.93 4.58
CA GLY A 12 12.73 49.12 5.08
C GLY A 12 12.14 49.99 3.95
N ARG A 13 11.24 50.91 4.32
CA ARG A 13 10.52 51.79 3.38
C ARG A 13 11.04 53.22 3.44
N PRO A 14 11.27 53.88 2.29
CA PRO A 14 11.71 55.27 2.27
C PRO A 14 10.55 56.20 2.70
N VAL A 15 10.83 57.10 3.63
CA VAL A 15 9.89 58.11 4.13
C VAL A 15 10.40 59.50 3.78
N VAL A 16 9.51 60.30 3.20
CA VAL A 16 9.73 61.72 2.93
C VAL A 16 9.10 62.51 4.08
N LEU A 17 9.93 63.23 4.83
CA LEU A 17 9.49 64.10 5.93
C LEU A 17 9.48 65.54 5.44
N LEU A 18 8.33 66.21 5.53
CA LEU A 18 8.19 67.63 5.21
C LEU A 18 7.76 68.36 6.48
N GLU A 19 8.56 69.32 6.90
CA GLU A 19 8.26 70.19 8.05
C GLU A 19 7.91 71.59 7.53
N LYS A 20 6.74 72.11 7.93
CA LYS A 20 6.28 73.46 7.59
C LYS A 20 5.68 74.12 8.83
N THR A 21 6.12 75.33 9.13
CA THR A 21 5.62 76.15 10.26
C THR A 21 4.61 77.20 9.77
N ASN A 22 3.76 77.72 10.67
CA ASN A 22 2.76 78.76 10.38
C ASN A 22 1.77 78.41 9.24
N VAL A 23 1.12 77.25 9.34
CA VAL A 23 0.13 76.79 8.35
C VAL A 23 -1.20 77.49 8.56
N VAL A 24 -1.65 78.27 7.56
CA VAL A 24 -3.00 78.87 7.48
C VAL A 24 -3.90 78.08 6.52
N PRO A 25 -5.25 78.16 6.64
CA PRO A 25 -6.19 77.38 5.83
C PRO A 25 -6.05 77.55 4.31
N GLU A 26 -5.54 78.69 3.85
CA GLU A 26 -5.31 79.00 2.42
C GLU A 26 -4.14 78.22 1.80
N HIS A 27 -3.29 77.58 2.62
CA HIS A 27 -2.20 76.74 2.16
C HIS A 27 -2.62 75.31 1.77
N ASN A 28 -3.92 75.04 1.67
CA ASN A 28 -4.44 73.73 1.29
C ASN A 28 -4.24 73.48 -0.21
N GLN A 29 -3.05 72.99 -0.56
CA GLN A 29 -2.65 72.68 -1.93
C GLN A 29 -2.29 71.21 -2.05
N TYR A 30 -2.55 70.63 -3.23
CA TYR A 30 -2.15 69.26 -3.54
C TYR A 30 -0.63 69.19 -3.75
N PHE A 31 0.01 68.20 -3.12
CA PHE A 31 1.39 67.83 -3.41
C PHE A 31 1.41 66.50 -4.15
N GLN A 32 2.28 66.37 -5.15
CA GLN A 32 2.39 65.15 -5.96
C GLN A 32 3.77 64.53 -5.79
N VAL A 33 3.79 63.21 -5.53
CA VAL A 33 5.03 62.44 -5.37
C VAL A 33 5.10 61.43 -6.50
N TYR A 34 6.13 61.55 -7.34
CA TYR A 34 6.42 60.58 -8.38
C TYR A 34 7.42 59.56 -7.87
N TYR A 35 7.05 58.28 -7.93
CA TYR A 35 7.95 57.18 -7.59
C TYR A 35 7.79 56.04 -8.60
N ARG A 36 8.87 55.29 -8.80
CA ARG A 36 8.87 54.08 -9.61
C ARG A 36 8.82 52.89 -8.68
N PHE A 37 7.74 52.11 -8.78
CA PHE A 37 7.55 50.92 -7.95
C PHE A 37 7.68 49.65 -8.78
N ASN A 38 8.36 48.65 -8.24
CA ASN A 38 8.55 47.36 -8.89
C ASN A 38 7.47 46.37 -8.42
N SER A 39 6.68 45.82 -9.34
CA SER A 39 5.58 44.91 -8.99
C SER A 39 6.05 43.62 -8.32
N LEU A 40 7.27 43.14 -8.63
CA LEU A 40 7.84 41.94 -7.99
C LEU A 40 8.12 42.16 -6.49
N SER A 41 8.31 43.41 -6.05
CA SER A 41 8.54 43.71 -4.64
C SER A 41 7.30 43.46 -3.78
N LEU A 42 6.09 43.47 -4.34
CA LEU A 42 4.86 43.09 -3.62
C LEU A 42 4.79 41.60 -3.33
N LEU A 43 5.41 40.77 -4.18
CA LEU A 43 5.41 39.31 -4.00
C LEU A 43 6.42 38.86 -2.93
N MET A 44 7.40 39.68 -2.57
CA MET A 44 8.40 39.34 -1.56
C MET A 44 7.81 39.25 -0.16
N GLU A 45 6.83 40.10 0.17
CA GLU A 45 6.14 40.08 1.46
C GLU A 45 5.41 38.74 1.74
N PRO A 46 4.52 38.23 0.85
CA PRO A 46 3.91 36.92 1.03
C PRO A 46 4.93 35.77 0.91
N LEU A 47 5.93 35.90 0.03
CA LEU A 47 6.98 34.88 -0.12
C LEU A 47 7.77 34.70 1.17
N MET A 48 8.05 35.77 1.91
CA MET A 48 8.76 35.70 3.19
C MET A 48 7.99 34.89 4.24
N LEU A 49 6.67 35.06 4.32
CA LEU A 49 5.81 34.25 5.19
C LEU A 49 5.85 32.78 4.76
N ILE A 50 5.67 32.51 3.46
CA ILE A 50 5.72 31.15 2.91
C ILE A 50 7.06 30.49 3.24
N CYS A 51 8.18 31.18 3.02
CA CYS A 51 9.51 30.69 3.36
C CYS A 51 9.65 30.43 4.87
N GLY A 52 9.18 31.33 5.73
CA GLY A 52 9.22 31.15 7.18
C GLY A 52 8.49 29.89 7.65
N PHE A 53 7.27 29.67 7.16
CA PHE A 53 6.52 28.45 7.46
C PHE A 53 7.17 27.20 6.86
N LEU A 54 7.68 27.29 5.63
CA LEU A 54 8.39 26.21 4.97
C LEU A 54 9.62 25.77 5.77
N PHE A 55 10.43 26.71 6.29
CA PHE A 55 11.56 26.38 7.15
C PHE A 55 11.11 25.69 8.44
N LEU A 56 10.02 26.16 9.07
CA LEU A 56 9.46 25.49 10.24
C LEU A 56 9.07 24.04 9.93
N PHE A 57 8.36 23.79 8.83
CA PHE A 57 7.99 22.44 8.41
C PHE A 57 9.21 21.57 8.14
N ILE A 58 10.21 22.10 7.42
CA ILE A 58 11.47 21.38 7.16
C ILE A 58 12.17 21.03 8.48
N THR A 59 12.23 21.94 9.45
CA THR A 59 12.82 21.67 10.76
C THR A 59 12.02 20.59 11.52
N CYS A 60 10.69 20.63 11.48
CA CYS A 60 9.85 19.59 12.10
C CYS A 60 10.05 18.22 11.45
N ILE A 61 10.10 18.16 10.11
CA ILE A 61 10.36 16.91 9.37
C ILE A 61 11.75 16.38 9.72
N ALA A 62 12.77 17.23 9.66
CA ALA A 62 14.14 16.86 10.02
C ALA A 62 14.23 16.36 11.47
N TYR A 63 13.50 16.97 12.40
CA TYR A 63 13.44 16.54 13.80
C TYR A 63 12.78 15.16 13.95
N MET A 64 11.68 14.90 13.24
CA MET A 64 10.98 13.60 13.28
C MET A 64 11.79 12.47 12.63
N HIS A 65 12.57 12.79 11.60
CA HIS A 65 13.44 11.83 10.92
C HIS A 65 14.82 11.68 11.59
N ALA A 66 15.19 12.58 12.49
CA ALA A 66 16.43 12.47 13.24
C ALA A 66 16.23 11.51 14.41
N ASP A 67 16.81 10.31 14.29
CA ASP A 67 16.85 9.32 15.36
C ASP A 67 17.76 9.77 16.52
N PHE A 68 17.23 10.58 17.43
CA PHE A 68 17.89 10.94 18.70
C PHE A 68 17.68 9.89 19.81
N SER A 69 17.58 8.61 19.44
CA SER A 69 17.42 7.52 20.42
C SER A 69 18.74 7.25 21.15
N ILE A 70 18.78 7.58 22.44
CA ILE A 70 19.97 7.46 23.31
C ILE A 70 20.34 6.00 23.61
N SER A 71 19.38 5.06 23.52
CA SER A 71 19.66 3.64 23.71
C SER A 71 18.82 2.78 22.77
N LYS A 72 19.48 2.25 21.75
CA LYS A 72 18.97 1.18 20.89
C LYS A 72 18.88 -0.19 21.62
N SER A 73 19.10 -0.23 22.94
CA SER A 73 19.02 -1.44 23.78
C SER A 73 17.88 -1.41 24.81
N SER A 74 17.03 -0.38 24.81
CA SER A 74 15.83 -0.39 25.67
C SER A 74 14.89 -1.53 25.28
N ALA A 75 14.33 -2.23 26.27
CA ALA A 75 13.48 -3.39 26.03
C ALA A 75 12.25 -3.05 25.16
N SER A 76 11.71 -1.83 25.27
CA SER A 76 10.60 -1.34 24.45
C SER A 76 11.00 -1.09 22.99
N TYR A 77 12.22 -0.59 22.73
CA TYR A 77 12.72 -0.41 21.37
C TYR A 77 12.95 -1.76 20.68
N LEU A 78 13.55 -2.73 21.37
CA LEU A 78 13.74 -4.08 20.84
C LEU A 78 12.40 -4.79 20.59
N ALA A 79 11.43 -4.63 21.48
CA ALA A 79 10.10 -5.18 21.28
C ALA A 79 9.40 -4.59 20.04
N LYS A 80 9.53 -3.26 19.81
CA LYS A 80 9.02 -2.62 18.58
C LYS A 80 9.71 -3.15 17.33
N LEU A 81 11.04 -3.23 17.34
CA LEU A 81 11.79 -3.76 16.21
C LEU A 81 11.39 -5.20 15.86
N GLN A 82 11.21 -6.05 16.88
CA GLN A 82 10.75 -7.43 16.68
C GLN A 82 9.30 -7.50 16.15
N LEU A 83 8.43 -6.58 16.56
CA LEU A 83 7.07 -6.48 15.99
C LEU A 83 7.12 -6.04 14.52
N ASP A 84 7.93 -5.03 14.19
CA ASP A 84 8.09 -4.54 12.82
C ASP A 84 8.63 -5.65 11.89
N GLU A 85 9.58 -6.46 12.37
CA GLU A 85 10.11 -7.62 11.64
C GLU A 85 9.04 -8.70 11.39
N VAL A 86 8.20 -8.98 12.41
CA VAL A 86 7.09 -9.94 12.28
C VAL A 86 6.05 -9.42 11.29
N GLN A 87 5.66 -8.16 11.39
CA GLN A 87 4.71 -7.54 10.49
C GLN A 87 5.21 -7.54 9.03
N ALA A 88 6.49 -7.20 8.81
CA ALA A 88 7.11 -7.29 7.49
C ALA A 88 7.08 -8.72 6.92
N THR A 89 7.29 -9.72 7.78
CA THR A 89 7.23 -11.13 7.38
C THR A 89 5.80 -11.58 7.05
N ILE A 90 4.79 -11.13 7.82
CA ILE A 90 3.37 -11.38 7.54
C ILE A 90 2.98 -10.78 6.18
N GLN A 91 3.42 -9.55 5.89
CA GLN A 91 3.15 -8.90 4.61
C GLN A 91 3.75 -9.68 3.42
N GLN A 92 4.98 -10.18 3.57
CA GLN A 92 5.61 -11.03 2.56
C GLN A 92 4.84 -12.34 2.37
N PHE A 93 4.37 -12.94 3.48
CA PHE A 93 3.54 -14.14 3.44
C PHE A 93 2.21 -13.89 2.72
N GLN A 94 1.49 -12.82 3.04
CA GLN A 94 0.24 -12.44 2.35
C GLN A 94 0.46 -12.21 0.85
N ASN A 95 1.58 -11.60 0.46
CA ASN A 95 1.92 -11.42 -0.96
C ASN A 95 2.07 -12.79 -1.67
N ILE A 96 2.79 -13.74 -1.06
CA ILE A 96 2.91 -15.09 -1.61
C ILE A 96 1.55 -15.79 -1.66
N MET A 97 0.74 -15.67 -0.62
CA MET A 97 -0.61 -16.25 -0.57
C MET A 97 -1.50 -15.71 -1.69
N ASN A 98 -1.53 -14.40 -1.88
CA ASN A 98 -2.28 -13.75 -2.97
C ASN A 98 -1.81 -14.22 -4.36
N ARG A 99 -0.50 -14.47 -4.52
CA ARG A 99 0.03 -15.07 -5.75
C ARG A 99 -0.44 -16.52 -5.95
N CYS A 100 -0.54 -17.33 -4.89
CA CYS A 100 -1.13 -18.67 -4.96
C CYS A 100 -2.60 -18.60 -5.39
N LEU A 101 -3.40 -17.72 -4.78
CA LEU A 101 -4.81 -17.51 -5.13
C LEU A 101 -4.99 -17.09 -6.59
N ALA A 102 -4.15 -16.19 -7.09
CA ALA A 102 -4.17 -15.78 -8.50
C ALA A 102 -3.86 -16.95 -9.46
N VAL A 103 -2.97 -17.87 -9.08
CA VAL A 103 -2.71 -19.10 -9.85
C VAL A 103 -3.92 -20.03 -9.84
N HIS A 104 -4.60 -20.17 -8.70
CA HIS A 104 -5.86 -20.91 -8.60
C HIS A 104 -6.95 -20.31 -9.50
N ASP A 105 -7.12 -18.99 -9.50
CA ASP A 105 -8.09 -18.31 -10.36
C ASP A 105 -7.78 -18.49 -11.85
N LYS A 106 -6.50 -18.47 -12.23
CA LYS A 106 -6.08 -18.72 -13.61
C LYS A 106 -6.38 -20.16 -14.04
N LEU A 107 -6.15 -21.14 -13.17
CA LEU A 107 -6.46 -22.54 -13.43
C LEU A 107 -7.97 -22.76 -13.57
N ASP A 108 -8.76 -22.13 -12.69
CA ASP A 108 -10.22 -22.22 -12.74
C ASP A 108 -10.82 -21.52 -13.98
N ALA A 109 -10.25 -20.38 -14.41
CA ALA A 109 -10.61 -19.72 -15.65
C ALA A 109 -10.33 -20.60 -16.87
N SER A 110 -9.18 -21.29 -16.91
CA SER A 110 -8.86 -22.24 -17.98
C SER A 110 -9.87 -23.39 -18.07
N LEU A 111 -10.44 -23.83 -16.93
CA LEU A 111 -11.49 -24.85 -16.92
C LEU A 111 -12.81 -24.33 -17.49
N ARG A 112 -13.15 -23.06 -17.28
CA ARG A 112 -14.33 -22.45 -17.93
C ARG A 112 -14.12 -22.29 -19.44
N ASP A 113 -12.91 -21.93 -19.86
CA ASP A 113 -12.57 -21.76 -21.27
C ASP A 113 -12.60 -23.07 -22.06
N ILE A 114 -12.36 -24.22 -21.42
CA ILE A 114 -12.48 -25.52 -22.08
C ILE A 114 -13.91 -25.77 -22.58
N SER A 115 -14.92 -25.26 -21.87
CA SER A 115 -16.32 -25.40 -22.28
C SER A 115 -16.68 -24.56 -23.49
N ARG A 116 -15.93 -23.48 -23.73
CA ARG A 116 -16.09 -22.61 -24.88
C ARG A 116 -15.25 -23.05 -26.09
N THR A 117 -14.02 -23.47 -25.84
CA THR A 117 -13.01 -23.72 -26.88
C THR A 117 -12.86 -25.18 -27.25
N GLY A 118 -13.16 -26.10 -26.32
CA GLY A 118 -12.87 -27.53 -26.46
C GLY A 118 -11.37 -27.87 -26.43
N ASP A 119 -10.48 -26.91 -26.16
CA ASP A 119 -9.04 -27.12 -26.21
C ASP A 119 -8.51 -27.72 -24.89
N VAL A 120 -8.47 -29.05 -24.87
CA VAL A 120 -7.96 -29.83 -23.74
C VAL A 120 -6.45 -29.66 -23.56
N GLN A 121 -5.69 -29.45 -24.64
CA GLN A 121 -4.23 -29.35 -24.57
C GLN A 121 -3.80 -28.03 -23.95
N ALA A 122 -4.46 -26.93 -24.31
CA ALA A 122 -4.26 -25.64 -23.66
C ALA A 122 -4.53 -25.72 -22.15
N CYS A 123 -5.63 -26.37 -21.75
CA CYS A 123 -5.98 -26.55 -20.33
C CYS A 123 -4.91 -27.36 -19.57
N LYS A 124 -4.44 -28.47 -20.16
CA LYS A 124 -3.36 -29.28 -19.57
C LYS A 124 -2.04 -28.51 -19.45
N ALA A 125 -1.72 -27.66 -20.43
CA ALA A 125 -0.53 -26.81 -20.39
C ALA A 125 -0.63 -25.78 -19.25
N VAL A 126 -1.79 -25.13 -19.07
CA VAL A 126 -2.04 -24.20 -17.96
C VAL A 126 -1.89 -24.91 -16.61
N ARG A 127 -2.45 -26.11 -16.45
CA ARG A 127 -2.27 -26.91 -15.22
C ARG A 127 -0.80 -27.22 -14.94
N LYS A 128 -0.02 -27.63 -15.95
CA LYS A 128 1.41 -27.92 -15.78
C LYS A 128 2.18 -26.69 -15.30
N LEU A 129 1.88 -25.52 -15.87
CA LEU A 129 2.47 -24.26 -15.44
C LEU A 129 2.04 -23.88 -14.01
N ALA A 130 0.75 -24.04 -13.68
CA ALA A 130 0.22 -23.77 -12.34
C ALA A 130 0.91 -24.63 -11.28
N ILE A 131 1.06 -25.94 -11.51
CA ILE A 131 1.77 -26.86 -10.59
C ILE A 131 3.22 -26.41 -10.37
N SER A 132 3.91 -25.98 -11.42
CA SER A 132 5.28 -25.48 -11.28
C SER A 132 5.34 -24.22 -10.42
N LEU A 133 4.44 -23.26 -10.68
CA LEU A 133 4.40 -21.99 -9.94
C LEU A 133 4.03 -22.19 -8.48
N LEU A 134 3.00 -22.99 -8.18
CA LEU A 134 2.60 -23.31 -6.79
C LEU A 134 3.72 -24.00 -6.02
N LYS A 135 4.46 -24.90 -6.67
CA LYS A 135 5.63 -25.55 -6.06
C LYS A 135 6.74 -24.54 -5.72
N ASP A 136 6.98 -23.55 -6.56
CA ASP A 136 8.00 -22.53 -6.31
C ASP A 136 7.53 -21.53 -5.23
N LEU A 137 6.28 -21.06 -5.29
CA LEU A 137 5.67 -20.24 -4.22
C LEU A 137 5.69 -20.96 -2.87
N SER A 138 5.41 -22.27 -2.84
CA SER A 138 5.50 -23.08 -1.63
C SER A 138 6.91 -23.14 -1.05
N LYS A 139 7.96 -23.12 -1.88
CA LYS A 139 9.35 -23.05 -1.38
C LYS A 139 9.65 -21.68 -0.78
N ASP A 140 9.19 -20.60 -1.43
CA ASP A 140 9.39 -19.23 -0.95
C ASP A 140 8.62 -18.96 0.35
N MET A 141 7.48 -19.63 0.55
CA MET A 141 6.65 -19.51 1.75
C MET A 141 7.26 -20.19 2.99
N LYS A 142 7.96 -21.33 2.81
CA LYS A 142 8.56 -22.11 3.92
C LYS A 142 9.44 -21.30 4.89
N PRO A 143 10.42 -20.49 4.44
CA PRO A 143 11.25 -19.72 5.36
C PRO A 143 10.44 -18.73 6.21
N LEU A 144 9.39 -18.11 5.63
CA LEU A 144 8.51 -17.18 6.35
C LEU A 144 7.74 -17.91 7.45
N LEU A 145 7.21 -19.10 7.15
CA LEU A 145 6.50 -19.91 8.14
C LEU A 145 7.40 -20.35 9.30
N ILE A 146 8.65 -20.74 9.01
CA ILE A 146 9.62 -21.11 10.06
C ILE A 146 9.92 -19.90 10.96
N PHE A 147 10.11 -18.72 10.38
CA PHE A 147 10.32 -17.50 11.16
C PHE A 147 9.13 -17.17 12.06
N LEU A 148 7.91 -17.12 11.50
CA LEU A 148 6.69 -16.81 12.25
C LEU A 148 6.42 -17.84 13.35
N GLN A 149 6.67 -19.13 13.11
CA GLN A 149 6.54 -20.17 14.13
C GLN A 149 7.52 -19.99 15.30
N SER A 150 8.74 -19.53 15.01
CA SER A 150 9.79 -19.34 16.01
C SER A 150 9.66 -18.02 16.80
N SER A 151 8.86 -17.08 16.30
CA SER A 151 8.73 -15.74 16.88
C SER A 151 7.64 -15.69 17.96
N PRO A 152 7.98 -15.36 19.22
CA PRO A 152 7.00 -15.26 20.31
C PRO A 152 5.90 -14.22 20.03
N GLN A 153 6.23 -13.14 19.33
CA GLN A 153 5.31 -12.05 18.99
C GLN A 153 4.25 -12.47 17.98
N ALA A 154 4.56 -13.46 17.14
CA ALA A 154 3.63 -14.01 16.17
C ALA A 154 2.71 -15.10 16.77
N ALA A 155 2.85 -15.46 18.05
CA ALA A 155 2.09 -16.57 18.64
C ALA A 155 0.56 -16.43 18.53
N GLN A 156 0.05 -15.19 18.57
CA GLN A 156 -1.39 -14.92 18.46
C GLN A 156 -1.91 -15.05 17.02
N ILE A 157 -1.06 -14.81 16.01
CA ILE A 157 -1.44 -14.85 14.59
C ILE A 157 -1.06 -16.17 13.92
N TRP A 158 -0.11 -16.90 14.50
CA TRP A 158 0.44 -18.13 13.94
C TRP A 158 -0.62 -19.18 13.63
N THR A 159 -1.60 -19.37 14.51
CA THR A 159 -2.69 -20.34 14.29
C THR A 159 -3.55 -19.99 13.06
N LYS A 160 -3.78 -18.71 12.79
CA LYS A 160 -4.53 -18.24 11.61
C LYS A 160 -3.71 -18.41 10.33
N VAL A 161 -2.41 -18.12 10.39
CA VAL A 161 -1.47 -18.35 9.28
C VAL A 161 -1.38 -19.83 8.94
N GLU A 162 -1.28 -20.70 9.94
CA GLU A 162 -1.23 -22.15 9.76
C GLU A 162 -2.54 -22.70 9.17
N ASP A 163 -3.68 -22.27 9.68
CA ASP A 163 -5.00 -22.65 9.14
C ASP A 163 -5.15 -22.18 7.68
N LEU A 164 -4.77 -20.93 7.38
CA LEU A 164 -4.82 -20.38 6.02
C LEU A 164 -3.97 -21.20 5.03
N VAL A 165 -2.75 -21.59 5.42
CA VAL A 165 -1.90 -22.48 4.61
C VAL A 165 -2.54 -23.86 4.42
N GLY A 166 -3.22 -24.38 5.44
CA GLY A 166 -3.98 -25.63 5.36
C GLY A 166 -5.14 -25.53 4.35
N LYS A 167 -5.92 -24.45 4.44
CA LYS A 167 -7.06 -24.19 3.55
C LYS A 167 -6.64 -23.96 2.11
N GLU A 168 -5.53 -23.25 1.89
CA GLU A 168 -4.97 -23.05 0.55
C GLU A 168 -4.59 -24.38 -0.11
N LYS A 169 -3.94 -25.29 0.63
CA LYS A 169 -3.62 -26.63 0.13
C LYS A 169 -4.85 -27.47 -0.13
N GLU A 170 -5.84 -27.43 0.77
CA GLU A 170 -7.11 -28.12 0.54
C GLU A 170 -7.80 -27.62 -0.74
N MET A 171 -7.76 -26.30 -0.97
CA MET A 171 -8.27 -25.67 -2.19
C MET A 171 -7.50 -26.12 -3.44
N GLU A 172 -6.17 -26.16 -3.39
CA GLU A 172 -5.32 -26.68 -4.48
C GLU A 172 -5.74 -28.11 -4.84
N GLU A 173 -5.86 -28.99 -3.85
CA GLU A 173 -6.25 -30.40 -4.05
C GLU A 173 -7.62 -30.52 -4.72
N LYS A 174 -8.63 -29.79 -4.22
CA LYS A 174 -9.99 -29.81 -4.80
C LYS A 174 -10.01 -29.27 -6.23
N LEU A 175 -9.22 -28.23 -6.52
CA LEU A 175 -9.12 -27.65 -7.85
C LEU A 175 -8.42 -28.62 -8.82
N MET A 176 -7.39 -29.32 -8.38
CA MET A 176 -6.71 -30.36 -9.17
C MET A 176 -7.62 -31.55 -9.48
N LEU A 177 -8.47 -31.96 -8.53
CA LEU A 177 -9.49 -32.99 -8.73
C LEU A 177 -10.53 -32.54 -9.75
N LYS A 178 -11.09 -31.32 -9.58
CA LYS A 178 -12.02 -30.71 -10.54
C LYS A 178 -11.41 -30.70 -11.95
N HIS A 179 -10.16 -30.25 -12.09
CA HIS A 179 -9.49 -30.24 -13.38
C HIS A 179 -9.38 -31.64 -13.99
N SER A 180 -9.01 -32.65 -13.19
CA SER A 180 -8.90 -34.03 -13.69
C SER A 180 -10.24 -34.55 -14.23
N ILE A 181 -11.33 -34.31 -13.50
CA ILE A 181 -12.69 -34.72 -13.89
C ILE A 181 -13.12 -34.04 -15.20
N VAL A 182 -12.91 -32.72 -15.29
CA VAL A 182 -13.28 -31.95 -16.50
C VAL A 182 -12.50 -32.45 -17.71
N VAL A 183 -11.18 -32.53 -17.61
CA VAL A 183 -10.34 -32.98 -18.74
C VAL A 183 -10.68 -34.39 -19.18
N GLU A 184 -10.85 -35.33 -18.23
CA GLU A 184 -11.27 -36.70 -18.55
C GLU A 184 -12.63 -36.73 -19.25
N GLY A 185 -13.58 -35.90 -18.81
CA GLY A 185 -14.90 -35.79 -19.42
C GLY A 185 -14.85 -35.32 -20.87
N TYR A 186 -14.03 -34.30 -21.16
CA TYR A 186 -13.86 -33.80 -22.54
C TYR A 186 -13.10 -34.79 -23.43
N GLU A 187 -12.10 -35.51 -22.90
CA GLU A 187 -11.39 -36.57 -23.65
C GLU A 187 -12.30 -37.75 -23.99
N LYS A 188 -13.20 -38.12 -23.06
CA LYS A 188 -14.19 -39.19 -23.26
C LYS A 188 -15.42 -38.74 -24.05
N LYS A 189 -15.52 -37.46 -24.43
CA LYS A 189 -16.70 -36.84 -25.06
C LYS A 189 -17.98 -37.07 -24.24
N SER A 190 -17.86 -37.08 -22.92
CA SER A 190 -19.00 -37.13 -22.01
C SER A 190 -19.92 -35.92 -22.24
N GLY A 191 -21.22 -36.10 -22.05
CA GLY A 191 -22.17 -34.98 -22.15
C GLY A 191 -21.86 -33.90 -21.13
N GLY A 192 -21.93 -32.62 -21.53
CA GLY A 192 -21.56 -31.50 -20.65
C GLY A 192 -22.28 -31.49 -19.29
N ARG A 193 -23.55 -31.88 -19.27
CA ARG A 193 -24.35 -32.02 -18.03
C ARG A 193 -23.83 -33.11 -17.09
N ASP A 194 -23.29 -34.20 -17.62
CA ASP A 194 -22.67 -35.27 -16.81
C ASP A 194 -21.37 -34.79 -16.16
N ILE A 195 -20.54 -34.07 -16.93
CA ILE A 195 -19.30 -33.45 -16.43
C ILE A 195 -19.63 -32.44 -15.32
N GLU A 196 -20.63 -31.58 -15.56
CA GLU A 196 -21.06 -30.56 -14.60
C GLU A 196 -21.59 -31.18 -13.30
N ASN A 197 -22.41 -32.23 -13.38
CA ASN A 197 -22.90 -32.95 -12.20
C ASN A 197 -21.76 -33.56 -11.37
N ARG A 198 -20.72 -34.10 -12.02
CA ARG A 198 -19.53 -34.65 -11.33
C ARG A 198 -18.68 -33.55 -10.69
N VAL A 199 -18.67 -32.35 -11.26
CA VAL A 199 -17.87 -31.20 -10.80
C VAL A 199 -18.59 -30.39 -9.72
N ALA A 200 -19.91 -30.35 -9.73
CA ALA A 200 -20.73 -29.57 -8.79
C ALA A 200 -20.34 -29.69 -7.30
N PRO A 201 -20.14 -30.89 -6.71
CA PRO A 201 -19.74 -30.99 -5.30
C PRO A 201 -18.34 -30.40 -5.03
N HIS A 202 -17.41 -30.52 -5.98
CA HIS A 202 -16.08 -29.92 -5.88
C HIS A 202 -16.15 -28.40 -6.00
N GLN A 203 -16.99 -27.89 -6.90
CA GLN A 203 -17.21 -26.46 -7.06
C GLN A 203 -17.80 -25.83 -5.80
N GLN A 204 -18.82 -26.46 -5.20
CA GLN A 204 -19.43 -25.95 -3.97
C GLN A 204 -18.42 -25.88 -2.81
N LYS A 205 -17.59 -26.91 -2.66
CA LYS A 205 -16.55 -26.93 -1.63
C LYS A 205 -15.45 -25.89 -1.90
N LEU A 206 -15.06 -25.68 -3.16
CA LEU A 206 -14.12 -24.61 -3.54
C LEU A 206 -14.66 -23.22 -3.19
N THR A 207 -15.96 -22.98 -3.39
CA THR A 207 -16.60 -21.71 -3.01
C THR A 207 -16.60 -21.50 -1.50
N SER A 208 -16.86 -22.55 -0.69
CA SER A 208 -16.76 -22.42 0.78
C SER A 208 -15.32 -22.14 1.22
N LEU A 209 -14.35 -22.89 0.67
CA LEU A 209 -12.94 -22.72 1.02
C LEU A 209 -12.41 -21.34 0.64
N ARG A 210 -12.86 -20.79 -0.50
CA ARG A 210 -12.50 -19.42 -0.89
C ARG A 210 -13.00 -18.40 0.13
N GLN A 211 -14.25 -18.52 0.57
CA GLN A 211 -14.78 -17.63 1.61
C GLN A 211 -13.99 -17.75 2.91
N GLU A 212 -13.71 -18.98 3.37
CA GLU A 212 -12.91 -19.22 4.58
C GLU A 212 -11.50 -18.63 4.45
N VAL A 213 -10.88 -18.71 3.27
CA VAL A 213 -9.57 -18.10 2.98
C VAL A 213 -9.63 -16.58 3.00
N ASP A 214 -10.66 -15.99 2.40
CA ASP A 214 -10.85 -14.53 2.35
C ASP A 214 -11.08 -13.98 3.78
N ASP A 215 -11.90 -14.65 4.58
CA ASP A 215 -12.17 -14.29 5.99
C ASP A 215 -10.87 -14.37 6.84
N LEU A 216 -10.06 -15.42 6.64
CA LEU A 216 -8.77 -15.56 7.33
C LEU A 216 -7.76 -14.49 6.89
N LEU A 217 -7.73 -14.13 5.61
CA LEU A 217 -6.87 -13.09 5.09
C LEU A 217 -7.22 -11.71 5.67
N GLU A 218 -8.50 -11.36 5.74
CA GLU A 218 -8.98 -10.13 6.38
C GLU A 218 -8.54 -10.09 7.85
N THR A 219 -8.71 -11.21 8.55
CA THR A 219 -8.32 -11.34 9.95
C THR A 219 -6.79 -11.21 10.16
N ILE A 220 -5.98 -11.62 9.19
CA ILE A 220 -4.51 -11.46 9.23
C ILE A 220 -4.11 -10.03 8.88
N ASP A 221 -4.83 -9.38 7.97
CA ASP A 221 -4.60 -8.00 7.58
C ASP A 221 -4.83 -7.03 8.75
N GLU A 222 -5.82 -7.28 9.61
CA GLU A 222 -6.03 -6.52 10.85
C GLU A 222 -4.84 -6.56 11.83
N PHE A 223 -3.92 -7.52 11.65
CA PHE A 223 -2.73 -7.66 12.49
C PHE A 223 -1.52 -6.86 11.96
N CYS A 224 -1.61 -6.35 10.74
CA CYS A 224 -0.64 -5.47 10.10
C CYS A 224 -1.07 -4.00 10.25
#